data_AF-A0A535KIN2-F1
#
_entry.id   AF-A0A535KIN2-F1
#
_cell.length_a   1.000
_cell.length_b   1.000
_cell.length_c   1.000
_cell.angle_alpha   90.00
_cell.angle_beta   90.00
_cell.angle_gamma   90.00
#
_symmetry.space_group_name_H-M   'P 1'
#
loop_
_entity.id
_entity.type
_entity.pdbx_description
1 polymer ?
#
loop_
_entity_poly.entity_id
_entity_poly.type
_entity_poly.pdbx_seq_one_letter_code
_entity_poly.pdbx_strand_id
1 'polypeptide(L)' 'MNQDSEHIEDPGRVLIHDFRNLLAVIVNYSELIGEELNDPEAIRADIAEVKAAAERAIVLTEKLPLLGRPRA' A
#
# COMPACT_ATOMS: atom_id res chain seq x y z
N MET A 1 6.47 26.67 26.64
CA MET A 1 7.35 25.49 26.40
C MET A 1 7.19 24.63 27.63
N ASN A 2 6.52 23.48 27.58
CA ASN A 2 6.65 22.43 26.58
C ASN A 2 5.29 21.81 26.27
N GLN A 3 4.88 21.87 25.00
CA GLN A 3 3.87 20.97 24.45
C GLN A 3 4.59 20.09 23.45
N ASP A 4 5.52 19.28 23.97
CA ASP A 4 5.98 18.10 23.25
C ASP A 4 4.88 17.05 23.47
N SER A 5 3.74 17.32 22.84
CA SER A 5 2.76 16.28 22.53
C SER A 5 3.48 15.35 21.58
N GLU A 6 4.18 14.35 22.11
CA GLU A 6 4.60 13.19 21.34
C GLU A 6 3.33 12.65 20.68
N HIS A 7 3.15 13.02 19.41
CA HIS A 7 2.19 12.39 18.53
C HIS A 7 2.75 11.00 18.31
N ILE A 8 2.46 10.09 19.26
CA ILE A 8 2.72 8.67 19.09
C ILE A 8 1.79 8.28 17.95
N GLU A 9 2.31 8.34 16.74
CA GLU A 9 1.64 7.85 15.55
C GLU A 9 1.24 6.41 15.86
N ASP A 10 -0.07 6.16 15.95
CA ASP A 10 -0.59 4.83 16.18
C ASP A 10 0.01 3.91 15.11
N PRO A 11 0.88 2.96 15.47
CA PRO A 11 1.56 2.10 14.51
C PRO A 11 0.56 1.33 13.62
N GLY A 12 -0.66 1.10 14.14
CA GLY A 12 -1.76 0.52 13.38
C GLY A 12 -2.31 1.47 12.32
N ARG A 13 -2.41 2.76 12.64
CA ARG A 13 -2.85 3.80 11.70
C ARG A 13 -1.86 3.96 10.55
N VAL A 14 -0.55 3.99 10.82
CA VAL A 14 0.48 4.08 9.79
C VAL A 14 0.45 2.86 8.87
N LEU A 15 0.35 1.65 9.44
CA LEU A 15 0.30 0.42 8.65
C LEU A 15 -0.97 0.34 7.78
N ILE A 16 -2.14 0.69 8.32
CA ILE A 16 -3.39 0.74 7.56
C ILE A 16 -3.31 1.80 6.44
N HIS A 17 -2.69 2.95 6.73
CA HIS A 17 -2.48 3.99 5.74
C HIS A 17 -1.61 3.49 4.57
N ASP A 18 -0.48 2.85 4.88
CA ASP A 18 0.43 2.32 3.86
C ASP A 18 -0.21 1.20 3.02
N PHE A 19 -1.02 0.34 3.65
CA PHE A 19 -1.80 -0.66 2.93
C PHE A 19 -2.79 -0.02 1.95
N ARG A 20 -3.54 1.00 2.39
CA ARG A 20 -4.48 1.75 1.53
C ARG A 20 -3.77 2.45 0.38
N ASN A 21 -2.58 2.99 0.61
CA ASN A 21 -1.78 3.63 -0.42
C ASN A 21 -1.40 2.65 -1.54
N LEU A 22 -0.97 1.43 -1.20
CA LEU A 22 -0.64 0.39 -2.19
C LEU A 22 -1.87 -0.06 -2.99
N LEU A 23 -3.04 -0.19 -2.35
CA LEU A 23 -4.29 -0.49 -3.05
C LEU A 23 -4.67 0.61 -4.03
N ALA A 24 -4.50 1.89 -3.67
CA ALA A 24 -4.79 3.00 -4.56
C ALA A 24 -3.91 2.96 -5.82
N VAL A 25 -2.62 2.64 -5.66
CA VAL A 25 -1.68 2.47 -6.78
C VAL A 25 -2.12 1.32 -7.70
N ILE A 26 -2.49 0.17 -7.15
CA ILE A 26 -2.98 -0.99 -7.92
C ILE A 26 -4.21 -0.62 -8.76
N VAL A 27 -5.17 0.08 -8.14
CA VAL A 27 -6.41 0.50 -8.83
C VAL A 27 -6.08 1.47 -9.97
N ASN A 28 -5.28 2.50 -9.71
CA ASN A 28 -4.92 3.50 -10.72
C ASN A 28 -4.25 2.89 -11.96
N TYR A 29 -3.26 2.01 -11.77
CA TYR A 29 -2.62 1.35 -12.91
C TYR A 29 -3.56 0.38 -13.64
N SER A 30 -4.48 -0.28 -12.93
CA SER A 30 -5.49 -1.13 -13.58
C SER A 30 -6.46 -0.33 -14.44
N GLU A 31 -6.80 0.90 -14.02
CA GLU A 31 -7.60 1.84 -14.81
C GLU A 31 -6.83 2.32 -16.05
N LEU A 32 -5.56 2.73 -15.90
CA LEU A 32 -4.70 3.15 -17.02
C LEU A 32 -4.56 2.06 -18.10
N ILE A 33 -4.30 0.81 -17.69
CA ILE A 33 -4.25 -0.34 -18.61
C ILE A 33 -5.58 -0.56 -19.34
N GLY A 34 -6.70 -0.31 -18.67
CA GLY A 34 -8.04 -0.44 -19.28
C GLY A 34 -8.33 0.64 -20.32
N GLU A 35 -7.72 1.82 -20.18
CA GLU A 35 -7.87 2.95 -21.10
C GLU A 35 -6.88 2.88 -22.28
N GLU A 36 -5.69 2.31 -22.08
CA GLU A 36 -4.67 2.16 -23.13
C GLU A 36 -4.66 0.74 -23.72
N LEU A 37 -5.40 0.53 -24.81
CA LEU A 37 -5.47 -0.78 -25.50
C LEU A 37 -4.48 -0.95 -26.67
N ASN A 38 -3.71 0.08 -27.05
CA ASN A 38 -2.95 0.11 -28.30
C ASN A 38 -1.41 0.14 -28.15
N ASP A 39 -0.88 0.18 -26.92
CA ASP A 39 0.57 0.07 -26.66
C ASP A 39 0.87 -1.12 -25.72
N PRO A 40 1.21 -2.29 -26.28
CA PRO A 40 1.53 -3.48 -25.50
C PRO A 40 2.71 -3.33 -24.53
N GLU A 41 3.63 -2.40 -24.79
CA GLU A 41 4.80 -2.20 -23.94
C GLU A 41 4.47 -1.29 -22.75
N ALA A 42 3.68 -0.24 -22.97
CA ALA A 42 3.11 0.58 -21.90
C ALA A 42 2.25 -0.26 -20.94
N ILE A 43 1.36 -1.10 -21.50
CA ILE A 43 0.54 -2.04 -20.72
C ILE A 43 1.41 -2.99 -19.88
N ARG A 44 2.50 -3.53 -20.46
CA ARG A 44 3.41 -4.41 -19.71
C ARG A 44 4.10 -3.69 -18.56
N ALA A 45 4.50 -2.44 -18.75
CA ALA A 45 5.10 -1.63 -17.70
C ALA A 45 4.11 -1.36 -16.55
N ASP A 46 2.88 -0.97 -16.87
CA ASP A 46 1.84 -0.72 -15.87
C ASP A 46 1.46 -2.00 -15.10
N ILE A 47 1.37 -3.15 -15.79
CA ILE A 47 1.12 -4.45 -15.14
C ILE A 47 2.26 -4.80 -14.17
N ALA A 48 3.51 -4.48 -14.52
CA ALA A 48 4.64 -4.70 -13.63
C ALA A 48 4.55 -3.83 -12.36
N GLU A 49 4.12 -2.58 -12.46
CA GLU A 49 3.90 -1.71 -11.31
C GLU A 49 2.75 -2.19 -10.42
N VAL A 50 1.63 -2.64 -11.01
CA VAL A 50 0.53 -3.29 -10.27
C VAL A 50 1.05 -4.47 -9.47
N LYS A 51 1.82 -5.36 -10.11
CA LYS A 51 2.39 -6.55 -9.47
C LYS A 51 3.32 -6.16 -8.31
N ALA A 52 4.21 -5.19 -8.51
CA ALA A 52 5.13 -4.73 -7.48
C ALA A 52 4.40 -4.08 -6.28
N ALA A 53 3.32 -3.35 -6.53
CA ALA A 53 2.47 -2.80 -5.47
C ALA A 53 1.73 -3.90 -4.69
N ALA A 54 1.20 -4.92 -5.38
CA ALA A 54 0.54 -6.06 -4.76
C ALA A 54 1.49 -6.89 -3.89
N GLU A 55 2.71 -7.17 -4.36
CA GLU A 55 3.74 -7.88 -3.59
C GLU A 55 4.08 -7.13 -2.28
N ARG A 56 4.23 -5.80 -2.36
CA ARG A 56 4.44 -4.94 -1.18
C ARG A 56 3.27 -5.03 -0.20
N ALA A 57 2.03 -5.05 -0.71
CA ALA A 57 0.84 -5.12 0.12
C ALA A 57 0.73 -6.48 0.83
N ILE A 58 1.05 -7.58 0.16
CA ILE A 58 1.10 -8.93 0.74
C ILE A 58 2.09 -8.97 1.92
N VAL A 59 3.32 -8.49 1.72
CA VAL A 59 4.33 -8.42 2.78
C VAL A 59 3.86 -7.58 3.98
N LEU A 60 3.10 -6.51 3.72
CA LEU A 60 2.54 -5.68 4.77
C LEU A 60 1.45 -6.41 5.58
N THR A 61 0.59 -7.19 4.91
CA THR A 61 -0.45 -7.99 5.57
C THR A 61 0.10 -9.13 6.40
N GLU A 62 1.23 -9.72 6.03
CA GLU A 62 1.91 -10.76 6.83
C GLU A 62 2.45 -10.21 8.16
N LYS A 63 2.69 -8.90 8.25
CA LYS A 63 3.12 -8.20 9.47
C LYS A 63 1.94 -7.77 10.36
N LEU A 64 0.71 -7.80 9.85
CA LEU A 64 -0.51 -7.40 10.55
C LEU A 64 -0.84 -8.24 11.80
N PRO A 65 -0.65 -9.59 11.83
CA PRO A 65 -0.94 -10.42 13.00
C PRO A 65 -0.09 -10.12 14.24
N LEU A 66 1.04 -9.40 14.07
CA LEU A 66 1.94 -9.03 15.16
C LEU A 66 1.47 -7.79 15.93
N LEU A 67 0.59 -6.98 15.34
CA LEU A 67 0.14 -5.71 15.90
C LEU A 67 -1.13 -5.84 16.77
N GLY A 68 -1.91 -6.90 16.58
CA GLY A 68 -3.20 -7.12 17.25
C GLY A 68 -3.16 -7.94 18.53
N ARG A 69 -1.98 -8.42 18.98
CA ARG A 69 -1.88 -9.08 20.29
C ARG A 69 -1.68 -8.03 21.38
N PRO A 70 -2.58 -7.92 22.38
CA PRO A 70 -2.20 -7.27 23.62
C PRO A 70 -0.97 -8.00 24.16
N ARG A 71 0.08 -7.26 24.50
CA ARG A 71 1.18 -7.81 25.30
C ARG A 71 0.56 -8.30 26.61
N ALA A 72 0.50 -9.61 26.80
CA ALA A 72 0.24 -10.27 28.07
C ALA A 72 1.57 -10.78 28.62
#